data_AF-A0A3B8RKR5-F1
#
_entry.id   AF-A0A3B8RKR5-F1
#
_cell.length_a   1.000
_cell.length_b   1.000
_cell.length_c   1.000
_cell.angle_alpha   90.00
_cell.angle_beta   90.00
_cell.angle_gamma   90.00
#
_symmetry.space_group_name_H-M   'P 1'
#
loop_
_entity.id
_entity.type
_entity.pdbx_description
1 polymer ?
#
loop_
_entity_poly.entity_id
_entity_poly.type
_entity_poly.pdbx_seq_one_letter_code
_entity_poly.pdbx_strand_id
1 'polypeptide(L)'
;HFAEAALWAALEERASNQAFNITNGDYFRWCNIWPSIARVFDMPWDQPQTISLSQQMPALKSRWEALQQRYDLQKIDFEALVAWPFGDYVFGSDWDVMTSTTKARQFGFHAVVDSEQMFIDLLGAFRRERITP
;
A
#
# COMPACT_ATOMS: atom_id res chain seq x y z
N HIS A 1 -5.73 10.48 -5.74
CA HIS A 1 -4.59 11.31 -5.29
C HIS A 1 -3.41 11.41 -6.28
N PHE A 2 -2.59 10.38 -6.55
CA PHE A 2 -1.39 10.58 -7.40
C PHE A 2 -1.77 11.05 -8.81
N ALA A 3 -2.83 10.47 -9.39
CA ALA A 3 -3.38 10.92 -10.67
C ALA A 3 -3.88 12.38 -10.62
N GLU A 4 -4.49 12.82 -9.51
CA GLU A 4 -4.88 14.23 -9.31
C GLU A 4 -3.66 15.14 -9.25
N ALA A 5 -2.57 14.71 -8.62
CA ALA A 5 -1.31 15.46 -8.61
C ALA A 5 -0.71 15.58 -10.00
N ALA A 6 -0.72 14.50 -10.79
CA ALA A 6 -0.26 14.53 -12.18
C ALA A 6 -1.11 15.47 -13.04
N LEU A 7 -2.44 15.41 -12.89
CA LEU A 7 -3.36 16.31 -13.58
C LEU A 7 -3.15 17.77 -13.17
N TRP A 8 -3.04 18.03 -11.86
CA TRP A 8 -2.73 19.36 -11.34
C TRP A 8 -1.42 19.91 -11.92
N ALA A 9 -0.35 19.11 -11.90
CA ALA A 9 0.95 19.55 -12.43
C ALA A 9 0.90 19.82 -13.94
N ALA A 10 0.02 19.14 -14.68
CA ALA A 10 -0.19 19.38 -16.11
C ALA A 10 -1.02 20.64 -16.40
N LEU A 11 -1.89 21.07 -15.47
CA LEU A 11 -2.81 22.19 -15.65
C LEU A 11 -2.34 23.50 -14.99
N GLU A 12 -1.52 23.42 -13.94
CA GLU A 12 -0.99 24.60 -13.23
C GLU A 12 0.24 25.13 -13.97
N GLU A 13 0.12 26.30 -14.61
CA GLU A 13 1.20 26.91 -15.39
C GLU A 13 2.48 27.11 -14.56
N ARG A 14 2.36 27.47 -13.27
CA ARG A 14 3.52 27.64 -12.38
C ARG A 14 4.25 26.32 -12.10
N ALA A 15 3.59 25.18 -12.26
CA ALA A 15 4.18 23.86 -12.05
C ALA A 15 5.09 23.42 -13.21
N SER A 16 5.13 24.16 -14.32
CA SER A 16 6.00 23.86 -15.46
C SER A 16 7.48 23.83 -15.08
N ASN A 17 8.20 22.82 -15.57
CA ASN A 17 9.62 22.57 -15.28
C ASN A 17 9.96 22.48 -13.78
N GLN A 18 9.02 22.01 -12.95
CA GLN A 18 9.23 21.80 -11.52
C GLN A 18 9.16 20.31 -11.17
N ALA A 19 10.05 19.88 -10.26
CA ALA A 19 9.89 18.61 -9.55
C ALA A 19 9.11 18.84 -8.25
N PHE A 20 8.16 17.95 -7.96
CA PHE A 20 7.37 17.94 -6.73
C PHE A 20 7.38 16.56 -6.10
N ASN A 21 7.47 16.54 -4.77
CA ASN A 21 7.19 15.35 -3.99
C ASN A 21 5.69 15.23 -3.76
N ILE A 22 5.15 14.02 -3.94
CA ILE A 22 3.74 13.71 -3.70
C ILE A 22 3.68 12.52 -2.74
N THR A 23 3.10 12.76 -1.56
CA THR A 23 2.73 11.75 -0.57
C THR A 23 1.34 12.10 -0.04
N ASN A 24 0.71 11.18 0.70
CA ASN A 24 -0.66 11.32 1.20
C ASN A 24 -0.88 12.53 2.12
N GLY A 25 0.20 13.09 2.68
CA GLY A 25 0.16 14.28 3.52
C GLY A 25 0.07 13.99 5.02
N ASP A 26 -0.03 12.72 5.41
CA ASP A 26 0.05 12.21 6.77
C ASP A 26 1.24 11.25 6.95
N TYR A 27 1.43 10.79 8.18
CA TYR A 27 2.42 9.77 8.56
C TYR A 27 1.79 8.79 9.53
N PHE A 28 2.24 7.54 9.47
CA PHE A 28 1.73 6.48 10.34
C PHE A 28 2.86 5.57 10.82
N ARG A 29 2.51 4.65 11.72
CA ARG A 29 3.33 3.51 12.11
C ARG A 29 2.60 2.24 11.71
N TRP A 30 3.31 1.27 11.15
CA TRP A 30 2.71 0.00 10.73
C TRP A 30 1.93 -0.67 11.86
N CYS A 31 2.48 -0.68 13.08
CA CYS A 31 1.81 -1.25 14.25
C CYS A 31 0.45 -0.59 14.59
N ASN A 32 0.23 0.67 14.21
CA ASN A 32 -1.02 1.38 14.47
C ASN A 32 -2.10 1.03 13.44
N ILE A 33 -1.70 0.83 12.17
CA ILE A 33 -2.65 0.58 11.08
C ILE A 33 -2.90 -0.93 10.83
N TRP A 34 -1.99 -1.80 11.26
CA TRP A 34 -2.11 -3.25 11.10
C TRP A 34 -3.41 -3.84 11.69
N PRO A 35 -3.91 -3.40 12.86
CA PRO A 35 -5.21 -3.83 13.37
C PRO A 35 -6.37 -3.60 12.40
N SER A 36 -6.34 -2.49 11.67
CA SER A 36 -7.36 -2.16 10.67
C SER A 36 -7.22 -2.99 9.41
N ILE A 37 -5.98 -3.23 8.94
CA ILE A 37 -5.70 -4.18 7.85
C ILE A 37 -6.22 -5.59 8.20
N ALA A 38 -5.91 -6.09 9.40
CA ALA A 38 -6.35 -7.42 9.85
C ALA A 38 -7.88 -7.53 9.91
N ARG A 39 -8.56 -6.46 10.33
CA ARG A 39 -10.03 -6.39 10.35
C ARG A 39 -10.65 -6.47 8.95
N VAL A 40 -10.00 -5.95 7.91
CA VAL A 40 -10.48 -6.10 6.52
C VAL A 40 -10.58 -7.57 6.12
N PHE A 41 -9.76 -8.45 6.69
CA PHE A 41 -9.74 -9.89 6.38
C PHE A 41 -10.35 -10.76 7.48
N ASP A 42 -10.99 -10.15 8.49
CA ASP A 42 -11.55 -10.86 9.66
C ASP A 42 -10.50 -11.72 10.40
N MET A 43 -9.25 -11.23 10.44
CA MET A 43 -8.11 -11.94 11.02
C MET A 43 -7.69 -11.36 12.39
N PRO A 44 -7.19 -12.21 13.30
CA PRO A 44 -6.47 -11.72 14.47
C PRO A 44 -5.14 -11.08 14.03
N TRP A 45 -4.62 -10.18 14.86
CA TRP A 45 -3.27 -9.62 14.73
C TRP A 45 -2.52 -9.73 16.04
N ASP A 46 -1.20 -9.60 15.98
CA ASP A 46 -0.31 -9.64 17.14
C ASP A 46 0.77 -8.54 17.03
N GLN A 47 1.65 -8.48 18.02
CA GLN A 47 2.78 -7.56 18.05
C GLN A 47 3.70 -7.77 16.84
N PRO A 48 4.41 -6.70 16.40
CA PRO A 48 5.34 -6.79 15.28
C PRO A 48 6.39 -7.89 15.49
N GLN A 49 6.66 -8.66 14.44
CA GLN A 49 7.71 -9.68 14.41
C GLN A 49 8.64 -9.45 13.22
N THR A 50 9.93 -9.70 13.42
CA THR A 50 10.91 -9.65 12.34
C THR A 50 10.93 -10.97 11.60
N ILE A 51 10.25 -11.02 10.46
CA ILE A 51 10.19 -12.18 9.57
C ILE A 51 10.68 -11.80 8.18
N SER A 52 11.40 -12.69 7.49
CA SER A 52 11.67 -12.52 6.06
C SER A 52 10.53 -13.12 5.25
N LEU A 53 9.76 -12.25 4.61
CA LEU A 53 8.71 -12.63 3.68
C LEU A 53 9.30 -13.35 2.48
N SER A 54 10.44 -12.90 1.95
CA SER A 54 11.10 -13.55 0.80
C SER A 54 11.52 -14.98 1.08
N GLN A 55 11.89 -15.30 2.33
CA GLN A 55 12.26 -16.66 2.72
C GLN A 55 11.03 -17.54 3.03
N GLN A 56 10.00 -16.98 3.70
CA GLN A 56 8.89 -17.78 4.22
C GLN A 56 7.73 -17.94 3.22
N MET A 57 7.39 -16.90 2.48
CA MET A 57 6.20 -16.88 1.64
C MET A 57 6.22 -17.86 0.46
N PRO A 58 7.35 -18.15 -0.22
CA PRO A 58 7.38 -19.12 -1.31
C PRO A 58 6.87 -20.51 -0.91
N ALA A 59 7.11 -20.93 0.34
CA ALA A 59 6.63 -22.21 0.86
C ALA A 59 5.09 -22.27 1.01
N LEU A 60 4.40 -21.13 0.95
CA LEU A 60 2.94 -21.02 1.07
C LEU A 60 2.22 -20.99 -0.28
N LYS A 61 2.94 -21.08 -1.42
CA LYS A 61 2.35 -21.03 -2.77
C LYS A 61 1.20 -22.01 -2.96
N SER A 62 1.39 -23.28 -2.59
CA SER A 62 0.34 -24.31 -2.72
C SER A 62 -0.88 -24.02 -1.85
N ARG A 63 -0.68 -23.36 -0.70
CA ARG A 63 -1.80 -22.90 0.15
C ARG A 63 -2.56 -21.76 -0.52
N TRP A 64 -1.86 -20.84 -1.18
CA TRP A 64 -2.50 -19.78 -1.97
C TRP A 64 -3.35 -20.35 -3.11
N GLU A 65 -2.84 -21.30 -3.88
CA GLU A 65 -3.58 -21.97 -4.96
C GLU A 65 -4.85 -22.65 -4.43
N ALA A 66 -4.78 -23.28 -3.26
CA ALA A 66 -5.94 -23.86 -2.60
C ALA A 66 -6.97 -22.79 -2.17
N LEU A 67 -6.52 -21.62 -1.69
CA LEU A 67 -7.40 -20.49 -1.40
C LEU A 67 -8.06 -19.95 -2.67
N GLN A 68 -7.30 -19.81 -3.77
CA GLN A 68 -7.83 -19.37 -5.05
C GLN A 68 -8.95 -20.28 -5.54
N GLN A 69 -8.79 -21.60 -5.43
CA GLN A 69 -9.85 -22.55 -5.78
C GLN A 69 -11.05 -22.46 -4.82
N ARG A 70 -10.79 -22.38 -3.52
CA ARG A 70 -11.85 -22.39 -2.49
C ARG A 70 -12.75 -21.15 -2.56
N TYR A 71 -12.16 -19.98 -2.79
CA TYR A 71 -12.89 -18.71 -2.83
C TYR A 71 -13.14 -18.21 -4.27
N ASP A 72 -12.80 -19.03 -5.28
CA ASP A 72 -12.92 -18.72 -6.71
C ASP A 72 -12.33 -17.32 -7.02
N LEU A 73 -11.08 -17.15 -6.59
CA LEU A 73 -10.31 -15.92 -6.80
C LEU A 73 -9.79 -15.85 -8.24
N GLN A 74 -9.40 -14.65 -8.66
CA GLN A 74 -8.69 -14.46 -9.92
C GLN A 74 -7.44 -15.34 -9.98
N LYS A 75 -7.20 -15.95 -11.15
CA LYS A 75 -6.05 -16.81 -11.42
C LYS A 75 -4.81 -15.97 -11.71
N ILE A 76 -4.30 -15.32 -10.67
CA ILE A 76 -3.04 -14.57 -10.71
C ILE A 76 -1.97 -15.45 -10.07
N ASP A 77 -0.86 -15.64 -10.78
CA ASP A 77 0.28 -16.41 -10.26
C ASP A 77 0.81 -15.76 -8.98
N PHE A 78 1.14 -16.58 -7.98
CA PHE A 78 1.55 -16.11 -6.66
C PHE A 78 2.76 -15.16 -6.71
N GLU A 79 3.72 -15.45 -7.60
CA GLU A 79 4.91 -14.63 -7.84
C GLU A 79 4.63 -13.34 -8.63
N ALA A 80 3.54 -13.31 -9.42
CA ALA A 80 3.11 -12.12 -10.14
C ALA A 80 2.28 -11.19 -9.24
N LEU A 81 1.60 -11.75 -8.24
CA LEU A 81 0.73 -11.02 -7.32
C LEU A 81 1.53 -10.21 -6.30
N VAL A 82 2.65 -10.74 -5.78
CA VAL A 82 3.37 -10.12 -4.66
C VAL A 82 4.88 -10.07 -4.88
N ALA A 83 5.45 -8.89 -4.64
CA ALA A 83 6.89 -8.67 -4.59
C ALA A 83 7.41 -8.81 -3.15
N TRP A 84 7.75 -10.03 -2.71
CA TRP A 84 8.23 -10.28 -1.33
C TRP A 84 9.47 -9.46 -0.91
N PRO A 85 10.49 -9.25 -1.78
CA PRO A 85 11.64 -8.43 -1.41
C PRO A 85 11.26 -6.96 -1.14
N PHE A 86 10.20 -6.47 -1.80
CA PHE A 86 9.68 -5.13 -1.53
C PHE A 86 9.00 -5.06 -0.15
N GLY A 87 8.25 -6.09 0.22
CA GLY A 87 7.70 -6.21 1.58
C GLY A 87 8.78 -6.24 2.65
N ASP A 88 9.84 -7.03 2.44
CA ASP A 88 11.00 -7.06 3.35
C ASP A 88 11.68 -5.69 3.49
N TYR A 89 11.84 -4.96 2.39
CA TYR A 89 12.36 -3.59 2.42
C TYR A 89 11.47 -2.63 3.22
N VAL A 90 10.15 -2.67 2.98
CA VAL A 90 9.19 -1.77 3.65
C VAL A 90 9.09 -2.05 5.15
N PHE A 91 8.98 -3.32 5.55
CA PHE A 91 8.80 -3.69 6.96
C PHE A 91 10.11 -3.83 7.74
N GLY A 92 11.23 -4.03 7.03
CA GLY A 92 12.57 -4.14 7.63
C GLY A 92 13.31 -2.82 7.80
N SER A 93 12.77 -1.71 7.30
CA SER A 93 13.37 -0.38 7.47
C SER A 93 13.23 0.08 8.92
N ASP A 94 14.35 0.40 9.58
CA ASP A 94 14.42 0.91 10.95
C ASP A 94 14.53 2.45 11.04
N TRP A 95 14.33 3.12 9.91
CA TRP A 95 14.24 4.58 9.79
C TRP A 95 12.93 5.01 9.12
N ASP A 96 12.52 6.25 9.39
CA ASP A 96 11.37 6.85 8.73
C ASP A 96 11.73 7.38 7.33
N VAL A 97 10.93 7.02 6.32
CA VAL A 97 11.03 7.60 4.98
C VAL A 97 10.03 8.76 4.87
N MET A 98 10.47 9.95 5.28
CA MET A 98 9.65 11.15 5.28
C MET A 98 9.96 12.05 4.10
N THR A 99 8.92 12.62 3.50
CA THR A 99 9.06 13.48 2.32
C THR A 99 8.20 14.73 2.48
N SER A 100 8.82 15.91 2.31
CA SER A 100 8.09 17.18 2.39
C SER A 100 7.25 17.43 1.14
N THR A 101 5.96 17.72 1.35
CA THR A 101 5.00 18.15 0.32
C THR A 101 4.76 19.66 0.32
N THR A 102 5.53 20.43 1.12
CA THR A 102 5.36 21.88 1.26
C THR A 102 5.41 22.62 -0.08
N LYS A 103 6.33 22.23 -0.96
CA LYS A 103 6.46 22.86 -2.29
C LYS A 103 5.18 22.66 -3.12
N ALA A 104 4.63 21.46 -3.18
CA ALA A 104 3.40 21.18 -3.91
C ALA A 104 2.23 22.02 -3.35
N ARG A 105 2.12 22.10 -2.02
CA ARG A 105 1.12 22.94 -1.33
C ARG A 105 1.27 24.42 -1.64
N GLN A 106 2.49 24.96 -1.67
CA GLN A 106 2.74 26.35 -2.05
C GLN A 106 2.37 26.64 -3.51
N PHE A 107 2.39 25.62 -4.37
CA PHE A 107 1.96 25.73 -5.77
C PHE A 107 0.47 25.38 -5.95
N GLY A 108 -0.29 25.22 -4.86
CA GLY A 108 -1.76 25.07 -4.89
C GLY A 108 -2.26 23.63 -4.85
N PHE A 109 -1.38 22.63 -4.74
CA PHE A 109 -1.81 21.24 -4.57
C PHE A 109 -2.05 20.92 -3.09
N HIS A 110 -3.33 20.88 -2.70
CA HIS A 110 -3.74 20.70 -1.29
C HIS A 110 -4.44 19.38 -0.99
N ALA A 111 -4.62 18.51 -1.99
CA ALA A 111 -5.24 17.22 -1.76
C ALA A 111 -4.40 16.40 -0.76
N VAL A 112 -5.10 15.71 0.13
CA VAL A 112 -4.54 14.83 1.15
C VAL A 112 -5.39 13.57 1.19
N VAL A 113 -4.78 12.48 1.64
CA VAL A 113 -5.43 11.19 1.81
C VAL A 113 -5.12 10.70 3.21
N ASP A 114 -6.14 10.20 3.91
CA ASP A 114 -5.93 9.42 5.13
C ASP A 114 -5.34 8.06 4.73
N SER A 115 -4.09 7.81 5.13
CA SER A 115 -3.36 6.61 4.74
C SER A 115 -4.01 5.32 5.28
N GLU A 116 -4.59 5.34 6.47
CA GLU A 116 -5.25 4.17 7.05
C GLU A 116 -6.52 3.83 6.27
N GLN A 117 -7.36 4.83 6.01
CA GLN A 117 -8.57 4.64 5.21
C GLN A 117 -8.24 4.19 3.79
N MET A 118 -7.18 4.74 3.18
CA MET A 118 -6.71 4.30 1.86
C MET A 118 -6.35 2.82 1.84
N PHE A 119 -5.62 2.31 2.83
CA PHE A 119 -5.30 0.88 2.91
C PHE A 119 -6.56 0.03 3.05
N ILE A 120 -7.52 0.44 3.89
CA ILE A 120 -8.80 -0.25 4.06
C ILE A 120 -9.55 -0.32 2.73
N ASP A 121 -9.65 0.80 2.01
CA ASP A 121 -10.40 0.91 0.76
C ASP A 121 -9.76 0.08 -0.35
N LEU A 122 -8.43 0.13 -0.49
CA LEU A 122 -7.67 -0.63 -1.49
C LEU A 122 -7.77 -2.14 -1.24
N LEU A 123 -7.54 -2.58 0.00
CA LEU A 123 -7.65 -4.00 0.34
C LEU A 123 -9.09 -4.49 0.21
N GLY A 124 -10.07 -3.67 0.60
CA GLY A 124 -11.48 -3.96 0.38
C GLY A 124 -11.84 -4.05 -1.11
N ALA A 125 -11.22 -3.25 -1.98
CA ALA A 125 -11.38 -3.35 -3.43
C ALA A 125 -10.83 -4.69 -3.96
N PHE A 126 -9.65 -5.11 -3.51
CA PHE A 126 -9.09 -6.41 -3.87
C PHE A 126 -9.98 -7.58 -3.46
N ARG A 127 -10.65 -7.51 -2.30
CA ARG A 127 -11.67 -8.49 -1.91
C ARG A 127 -12.86 -8.51 -2.87
N ARG A 128 -13.42 -7.33 -3.18
CA ARG A 128 -14.56 -7.19 -4.12
C ARG A 128 -14.22 -7.69 -5.53
N GLU A 129 -12.99 -7.48 -5.96
CA GLU A 129 -12.46 -7.94 -7.24
C GLU A 129 -11.98 -9.40 -7.21
N ARG A 130 -12.08 -10.07 -6.06
CA ARG A 130 -11.69 -11.47 -5.87
C ARG A 130 -10.21 -11.72 -6.16
N ILE A 131 -9.36 -10.73 -5.91
CA ILE A 131 -7.89 -10.88 -5.91
C ILE A 131 -7.45 -11.53 -4.59
N THR A 132 -8.09 -11.13 -3.50
CA THR A 132 -7.94 -11.71 -2.16
C THR A 132 -9.30 -12.20 -1.64
N PRO A 133 -9.33 -13.17 -0.69
CA PRO A 133 -10.58 -13.61 -0.05
C PRO A 133 -11.28 -12.50 0.75
#